data_AF-A0A7C3Y9X0-F1
#
_entry.id   AF-A0A7C3Y9X0-F1
#
_cell.length_a   1.000
_cell.length_b   1.000
_cell.length_c   1.000
_cell.angle_alpha   90.00
_cell.angle_beta   90.00
_cell.angle_gamma   90.00
#
_symmetry.space_group_name_H-M   'P 1'
#
loop_
_entity.id
_entity.type
_entity.pdbx_description
1 polymer ?
#
loop_
_entity_poly.entity_id
_entity_poly.type
_entity_poly.pdbx_seq_one_letter_code
_entity_poly.pdbx_strand_id
1 'polypeptide(L)'
;MMYIEDKVEEIIQVARAARRTGKDVSEDVEIKKANSLSERVSALFGNEDIGKRISFWLEKGMDKHTTAFKVAGEIASNMMGRDINETAELAVRVGLAIITDAVVSAPVEGISKVVVKKAGGRSYLSVYYNGPIRTAGGTEGAISVLIADYVRQKLGLQEFKPGKEIVSRYLEEVELYRRYAHLQYNASGEEIKKVVENLPV
;
A
#
# COMPACT_ATOMS: atom_id res chain seq x y z
N MET A 1 -14.69 -30.02 3.88
CA MET A 1 -13.84 -29.01 3.23
C MET A 1 -13.84 -29.17 1.72
N MET A 2 -13.61 -30.38 1.18
CA MET A 2 -13.61 -30.69 -0.27
C MET A 2 -14.85 -30.16 -1.03
N TYR A 3 -16.06 -30.33 -0.48
CA TYR A 3 -17.31 -29.89 -1.15
C TYR A 3 -17.35 -28.39 -1.52
N ILE A 4 -16.81 -27.50 -0.66
CA ILE A 4 -16.82 -26.07 -0.95
C ILE A 4 -15.80 -25.75 -2.05
N GLU A 5 -14.63 -26.38 -2.01
CA GLU A 5 -13.59 -26.15 -3.01
C GLU A 5 -14.02 -26.64 -4.39
N ASP A 6 -14.63 -27.82 -4.46
CA ASP A 6 -15.15 -28.39 -5.72
C ASP A 6 -16.24 -27.49 -6.31
N LYS A 7 -17.14 -26.97 -5.46
CA LYS A 7 -18.20 -26.04 -5.89
C LYS A 7 -17.68 -24.69 -6.34
N VAL A 8 -16.66 -24.14 -5.68
CA VAL A 8 -16.00 -22.91 -6.11
C VAL A 8 -15.34 -23.11 -7.47
N GLU A 9 -14.64 -24.23 -7.68
CA GLU A 9 -14.01 -24.53 -8.96
C GLU A 9 -15.05 -24.69 -10.09
N GLU A 10 -16.15 -25.40 -9.82
CA GLU A 10 -17.27 -25.54 -10.77
C GLU A 10 -17.79 -24.16 -11.23
N ILE A 11 -18.01 -23.23 -10.29
CA ILE A 11 -18.48 -21.87 -10.59
C ILE A 11 -17.43 -21.07 -11.37
N ILE A 12 -16.14 -21.18 -11.01
CA ILE A 12 -15.05 -20.51 -11.73
C ILE A 12 -14.99 -20.98 -13.18
N GLN A 13 -15.18 -22.27 -13.46
CA GLN A 13 -15.17 -22.79 -14.83
C GLN A 13 -16.33 -22.24 -15.67
N VAL A 14 -17.52 -22.11 -15.08
CA VAL A 14 -18.67 -21.45 -15.74
C VAL A 14 -18.34 -19.99 -16.05
N ALA A 15 -17.77 -19.25 -15.08
CA ALA A 15 -17.40 -17.86 -15.27
C ALA A 15 -16.31 -17.68 -16.35
N ARG A 16 -15.29 -18.56 -16.38
CA ARG A 16 -14.26 -18.57 -17.43
C ARG A 16 -14.84 -18.82 -18.82
N ALA A 17 -15.76 -19.77 -18.94
CA ALA A 17 -16.43 -20.05 -20.21
C ALA A 17 -17.21 -18.83 -20.73
N ALA A 18 -17.88 -18.10 -19.84
CA ALA A 18 -18.57 -16.86 -20.19
C ALA A 18 -17.60 -15.73 -20.59
N ARG A 19 -16.55 -15.50 -19.81
CA ARG A 19 -15.55 -14.44 -20.07
C ARG A 19 -14.82 -14.62 -21.41
N ARG A 20 -14.52 -15.87 -21.79
CA ARG A 20 -13.93 -16.24 -23.09
C ARG A 20 -14.78 -15.89 -24.32
N THR A 21 -16.04 -15.49 -24.13
CA THR A 21 -16.86 -14.99 -25.24
C THR A 21 -16.47 -13.58 -25.71
N GLY A 22 -15.56 -12.90 -24.99
CA GLY A 22 -15.02 -11.60 -25.39
C GLY A 22 -16.01 -10.43 -25.24
N LYS A 23 -17.04 -10.59 -24.39
CA LYS A 23 -18.10 -9.59 -24.17
C LYS A 23 -17.86 -8.68 -22.96
N ASP A 24 -16.84 -8.98 -22.16
CA ASP A 24 -16.47 -8.24 -20.95
C ASP A 24 -15.09 -7.59 -21.11
N VAL A 25 -14.69 -6.76 -20.13
CA VAL A 25 -13.40 -6.05 -20.10
C VAL A 25 -12.19 -6.99 -20.11
N SER A 26 -12.37 -8.23 -19.65
CA SER A 26 -11.34 -9.27 -19.59
C SER A 26 -11.90 -10.60 -20.11
N GLU A 27 -11.08 -11.35 -20.85
CA GLU A 27 -11.40 -12.70 -21.34
C GLU A 27 -11.19 -13.80 -20.29
N ASP A 28 -10.61 -13.45 -19.13
CA ASP A 28 -10.46 -14.33 -17.98
C ASP A 28 -11.15 -13.77 -16.73
N VAL A 29 -11.37 -14.62 -15.74
CA VAL A 29 -11.94 -14.26 -14.45
C VAL A 29 -10.95 -13.39 -13.67
N GLU A 30 -11.37 -12.17 -13.36
CA GLU A 30 -10.53 -11.17 -12.66
C GLU A 30 -10.37 -11.47 -11.15
N ILE A 31 -11.30 -12.23 -10.57
CA ILE A 31 -11.26 -12.61 -9.14
C ILE A 31 -10.48 -13.92 -8.98
N LYS A 32 -9.29 -13.83 -8.39
CA LYS A 32 -8.43 -15.00 -8.11
C LYS A 32 -8.77 -15.63 -6.76
N LYS A 33 -8.77 -16.97 -6.70
CA LYS A 33 -8.86 -17.73 -5.43
C LYS A 33 -7.53 -17.59 -4.67
N ALA A 34 -7.62 -17.37 -3.36
CA ALA A 34 -6.48 -17.39 -2.45
C ALA A 34 -6.93 -17.84 -1.05
N ASN A 35 -6.20 -18.76 -0.45
CA ASN A 35 -6.54 -19.37 0.84
C ASN A 35 -5.73 -18.78 2.01
N SER A 36 -4.59 -18.15 1.73
CA SER A 36 -3.66 -17.61 2.71
C SER A 36 -3.35 -16.14 2.47
N LEU A 37 -2.77 -15.46 3.47
CA LEU A 37 -2.32 -14.06 3.33
C LEU A 37 -1.27 -13.93 2.21
N SER A 38 -0.30 -14.85 2.17
CA SER A 38 0.75 -14.85 1.15
C SER A 38 0.19 -15.08 -0.25
N GLU A 39 -0.80 -15.98 -0.41
CA GLU A 39 -1.51 -16.15 -1.68
C GLU A 39 -2.29 -14.90 -2.08
N ARG A 40 -2.99 -14.25 -1.15
CA ARG A 40 -3.73 -13.01 -1.45
C ARG A 40 -2.79 -11.90 -1.92
N VAL A 41 -1.69 -11.67 -1.20
CA VAL A 41 -0.71 -10.64 -1.57
C VAL A 41 -0.02 -10.98 -2.90
N SER A 42 0.38 -12.24 -3.10
CA SER A 42 0.95 -12.70 -4.38
C SER A 42 -0.01 -12.48 -5.55
N ALA A 43 -1.28 -12.85 -5.38
CA ALA A 43 -2.31 -12.68 -6.40
C ALA A 43 -2.58 -11.21 -6.74
N LEU A 44 -2.58 -10.32 -5.74
CA LEU A 44 -2.77 -8.87 -5.90
C LEU A 44 -1.65 -8.20 -6.69
N PHE A 45 -0.40 -8.60 -6.45
CA PHE A 45 0.76 -7.98 -7.10
C PHE A 45 1.36 -8.80 -8.25
N GLY A 46 0.81 -9.99 -8.53
CA GLY A 46 1.29 -10.88 -9.58
C GLY A 46 2.72 -11.37 -9.35
N ASN A 47 3.14 -11.54 -8.10
CA ASN A 47 4.53 -11.88 -7.76
C ASN A 47 4.58 -12.99 -6.68
N GLU A 48 4.86 -14.21 -7.13
CA GLU A 48 4.94 -15.39 -6.25
C GLU A 48 6.09 -15.32 -5.24
N ASP A 49 7.19 -14.66 -5.60
CA ASP A 49 8.35 -14.58 -4.71
C ASP A 49 8.03 -13.72 -3.48
N ILE A 50 7.22 -12.66 -3.63
CA ILE A 50 6.68 -11.91 -2.49
C ILE A 50 5.87 -12.84 -1.57
N GLY A 51 4.98 -13.67 -2.14
CA GLY A 51 4.21 -14.66 -1.37
C GLY A 51 5.10 -15.62 -0.58
N LYS A 52 6.15 -16.17 -1.22
CA LYS A 52 7.11 -17.07 -0.58
C LYS A 52 7.85 -16.39 0.59
N ARG A 53 8.27 -15.12 0.42
CA ARG A 53 8.92 -14.36 1.50
C ARG A 53 8.00 -14.12 2.69
N ILE A 54 6.72 -13.81 2.45
CA ILE A 54 5.72 -13.65 3.51
C ILE A 54 5.55 -14.96 4.29
N SER A 55 5.30 -16.07 3.60
CA SER A 55 5.14 -17.39 4.25
C SER A 55 6.39 -17.75 5.06
N PHE A 56 7.58 -17.56 4.50
CA PHE A 56 8.85 -17.85 5.17
C PHE A 56 8.97 -17.13 6.53
N TRP A 57 8.66 -15.83 6.59
CA TRP A 57 8.79 -15.08 7.84
C TRP A 57 7.71 -15.45 8.86
N LEU A 58 6.46 -15.68 8.41
CA LEU A 58 5.38 -16.13 9.29
C LEU A 58 5.65 -17.52 9.88
N GLU A 59 6.17 -18.46 9.07
CA GLU A 59 6.56 -19.81 9.51
C GLU A 59 7.72 -19.78 10.53
N LYS A 60 8.56 -18.74 10.48
CA LYS A 60 9.60 -18.48 11.49
C LYS A 60 9.04 -17.86 12.78
N GLY A 61 7.72 -17.70 12.90
CA GLY A 61 7.06 -17.15 14.07
C GLY A 61 7.10 -15.62 14.15
N MET A 62 7.44 -14.94 13.06
CA MET A 62 7.41 -13.47 13.01
C MET A 62 5.96 -12.98 12.98
N ASP A 63 5.65 -11.93 13.74
CA ASP A 63 4.32 -11.34 13.72
C ASP A 63 4.06 -10.60 12.38
N LYS A 64 2.78 -10.32 12.12
CA LYS A 64 2.31 -9.68 10.89
C LYS A 64 2.96 -8.32 10.63
N HIS A 65 3.10 -7.49 11.67
CA HIS A 65 3.66 -6.14 11.52
C HIS A 65 5.14 -6.23 11.19
N THR A 66 5.91 -7.01 11.96
CA THR A 66 7.34 -7.20 11.68
C THR A 66 7.56 -7.83 10.31
N THR A 67 6.70 -8.77 9.90
CA THR A 67 6.74 -9.37 8.55
C THR A 67 6.51 -8.33 7.46
N ALA A 68 5.54 -7.42 7.63
CA ALA A 68 5.27 -6.35 6.67
C ALA A 68 6.50 -5.46 6.43
N PHE A 69 7.14 -4.99 7.50
CA PHE A 69 8.36 -4.19 7.40
C PHE A 69 9.52 -4.98 6.81
N LYS A 70 9.68 -6.25 7.22
CA LYS A 70 10.76 -7.10 6.72
C LYS A 70 10.66 -7.32 5.22
N VAL A 71 9.47 -7.67 4.71
CA VAL A 71 9.23 -7.90 3.29
C VAL A 71 9.32 -6.58 2.49
N ALA A 72 8.73 -5.49 2.97
CA ALA A 72 8.88 -4.18 2.33
C ALA A 72 10.36 -3.75 2.23
N GLY A 73 11.15 -4.01 3.27
CA GLY A 73 12.59 -3.74 3.26
C GLY A 73 13.36 -4.62 2.29
N GLU A 74 13.01 -5.90 2.16
CA GLU A 74 13.62 -6.80 1.17
C GLU A 74 13.32 -6.36 -0.26
N ILE A 75 12.07 -5.98 -0.55
CA ILE A 75 11.68 -5.42 -1.86
C ILE A 75 12.52 -4.18 -2.18
N ALA A 76 12.64 -3.26 -1.21
CA ALA A 76 13.41 -2.03 -1.37
C ALA A 76 14.90 -2.30 -1.58
N SER A 77 15.52 -3.14 -0.73
CA SER A 77 16.96 -3.42 -0.81
C SER A 77 17.37 -4.25 -2.02
N ASN A 78 16.49 -5.13 -2.51
CA ASN A 78 16.76 -5.98 -3.66
C ASN A 78 16.33 -5.36 -5.00
N MET A 79 15.81 -4.12 -5.00
CA MET A 79 15.37 -3.42 -6.20
C MET A 79 14.43 -4.25 -7.07
N MET A 80 13.36 -4.80 -6.46
CA MET A 80 12.46 -5.73 -7.15
C MET A 80 11.51 -5.07 -8.17
N GLY A 81 11.54 -3.73 -8.33
CA GLY A 81 10.86 -3.01 -9.40
C GLY A 81 11.81 -2.69 -10.58
N ARG A 82 11.26 -2.17 -11.69
CA ARG A 82 12.09 -1.81 -12.87
C ARG A 82 13.00 -0.61 -12.58
N ASP A 83 12.57 0.28 -11.71
CA ASP A 83 13.33 1.42 -11.23
C ASP A 83 13.09 1.67 -9.73
N ILE A 84 13.68 2.73 -9.19
CA ILE A 84 13.54 3.10 -7.78
C ILE A 84 12.11 3.51 -7.40
N ASN A 85 11.34 4.12 -8.30
CA ASN A 85 9.97 4.53 -8.02
C ASN A 85 9.07 3.30 -7.94
N GLU A 86 9.17 2.39 -8.92
CA GLU A 86 8.41 1.14 -8.92
C GLU A 86 8.80 0.24 -7.76
N THR A 87 10.08 0.20 -7.42
CA THR A 87 10.56 -0.54 -6.23
C THR A 87 9.93 0.03 -4.96
N ALA A 88 9.96 1.35 -4.78
CA ALA A 88 9.40 1.98 -3.60
C ALA A 88 7.87 1.81 -3.53
N GLU A 89 7.20 1.95 -4.67
CA GLU A 89 5.76 1.75 -4.77
C GLU A 89 5.35 0.32 -4.42
N LEU A 90 6.02 -0.67 -5.01
CA LEU A 90 5.79 -2.07 -4.69
C LEU A 90 6.03 -2.36 -3.20
N ALA A 91 7.12 -1.84 -2.62
CA ALA A 91 7.45 -2.05 -1.22
C ALA A 91 6.38 -1.47 -0.28
N VAL A 92 5.92 -0.24 -0.52
CA VAL A 92 4.90 0.41 0.30
C VAL A 92 3.55 -0.29 0.17
N ARG A 93 3.13 -0.62 -1.07
CA ARG A 93 1.86 -1.31 -1.31
C ARG A 93 1.84 -2.72 -0.71
N VAL A 94 2.92 -3.50 -0.86
CA VAL A 94 3.03 -4.84 -0.28
C VAL A 94 3.03 -4.78 1.25
N GLY A 95 3.78 -3.85 1.85
CA GLY A 95 3.77 -3.64 3.29
C GLY A 95 2.36 -3.35 3.79
N LEU A 96 1.64 -2.41 3.16
CA LEU A 96 0.27 -2.08 3.54
C LEU A 96 -0.70 -3.24 3.33
N ALA A 97 -0.53 -4.03 2.27
CA ALA A 97 -1.34 -5.22 2.00
C ALA A 97 -1.16 -6.28 3.09
N ILE A 98 0.06 -6.51 3.57
CA ILE A 98 0.31 -7.45 4.67
C ILE A 98 -0.38 -6.96 5.95
N ILE A 99 -0.26 -5.66 6.28
CA ILE A 99 -0.88 -5.07 7.48
C ILE A 99 -2.41 -5.19 7.45
N THR A 100 -3.00 -4.95 6.30
CA THR A 100 -4.46 -4.97 6.09
C THR A 100 -5.00 -6.35 5.70
N ASP A 101 -4.22 -7.42 5.90
CA ASP A 101 -4.56 -8.79 5.55
C ASP A 101 -4.94 -9.02 4.07
N ALA A 102 -4.64 -8.07 3.20
CA ALA A 102 -5.04 -8.02 1.80
C ALA A 102 -6.57 -8.19 1.60
N VAL A 103 -7.38 -7.66 2.53
CA VAL A 103 -8.86 -7.75 2.46
C VAL A 103 -9.54 -6.40 2.15
N VAL A 104 -8.76 -5.32 2.01
CA VAL A 104 -9.24 -3.96 1.70
C VAL A 104 -8.59 -3.44 0.43
N SER A 105 -9.21 -2.45 -0.23
CA SER A 105 -8.69 -1.93 -1.50
C SER A 105 -7.55 -0.92 -1.35
N ALA A 106 -7.28 -0.41 -0.14
CA ALA A 106 -6.28 0.62 0.13
C ALA A 106 -4.88 0.38 -0.49
N PRO A 107 -4.29 -0.84 -0.47
CA PRO A 107 -2.99 -1.08 -1.12
C PRO A 107 -3.00 -0.90 -2.64
N VAL A 108 -4.16 -1.07 -3.29
CA VAL A 108 -4.31 -1.00 -4.75
C VAL A 108 -4.87 0.35 -5.18
N GLU A 109 -5.98 0.77 -4.56
CA GLU A 109 -6.72 1.96 -4.95
C GLU A 109 -6.34 3.20 -4.13
N GLY A 110 -5.93 3.01 -2.88
CA GLY A 110 -5.65 4.07 -1.92
C GLY A 110 -4.30 4.76 -2.15
N ILE A 111 -3.33 4.06 -2.74
CA ILE A 111 -2.04 4.62 -3.15
C ILE A 111 -2.08 4.78 -4.67
N SER A 112 -2.00 6.02 -5.17
CA SER A 112 -1.94 6.32 -6.60
C SER A 112 -0.58 6.01 -7.17
N LYS A 113 0.48 6.51 -6.51
CA LYS A 113 1.87 6.30 -6.90
C LYS A 113 2.81 6.61 -5.73
N VAL A 114 4.01 6.05 -5.78
CA VAL A 114 5.12 6.43 -4.88
C VAL A 114 6.30 6.87 -5.73
N VAL A 115 6.81 8.07 -5.48
CA VAL A 115 7.84 8.68 -6.33
C VAL A 115 8.99 9.29 -5.51
N VAL A 116 10.20 9.12 -6.02
CA VAL A 116 11.39 9.80 -5.51
C VAL A 116 11.48 11.17 -6.17
N LYS A 117 11.32 12.22 -5.37
CA LYS A 117 11.43 13.62 -5.81
C LYS A 117 12.80 14.17 -5.47
N LYS A 118 13.24 15.15 -6.28
CA LYS A 118 14.48 15.90 -6.05
C LYS A 118 14.16 17.36 -5.77
N ALA A 119 14.69 17.90 -4.67
CA ALA A 119 14.60 19.33 -4.34
C ALA A 119 15.86 19.78 -3.61
N GLY A 120 16.48 20.88 -4.06
CA GLY A 120 17.67 21.45 -3.40
C GLY A 120 18.84 20.47 -3.25
N GLY A 121 19.07 19.62 -4.25
CA GLY A 121 20.11 18.57 -4.22
C GLY A 121 19.78 17.35 -3.36
N ARG A 122 18.60 17.32 -2.71
CA ARG A 122 18.14 16.20 -1.90
C ARG A 122 17.17 15.31 -2.66
N SER A 123 17.21 14.01 -2.42
CA SER A 123 16.22 13.05 -2.93
C SER A 123 15.40 12.48 -1.78
N TYR A 124 14.08 12.60 -1.86
CA TYR A 124 13.15 12.16 -0.82
C TYR A 124 11.98 11.40 -1.43
N LEU A 125 11.33 10.55 -0.64
CA LEU A 125 10.18 9.77 -1.06
C LEU A 125 8.89 10.57 -0.89
N SER A 126 7.93 10.41 -1.80
CA SER A 126 6.61 11.04 -1.71
C SER A 126 5.52 10.05 -2.09
N VAL A 127 4.50 9.92 -1.25
CA VAL A 127 3.36 9.03 -1.45
C VAL A 127 2.13 9.83 -1.88
N TYR A 128 1.52 9.44 -2.99
CA TYR A 128 0.30 10.06 -3.49
C TYR A 128 -0.88 9.18 -3.11
N TYR A 129 -1.74 9.66 -2.22
CA TYR A 129 -2.93 8.94 -1.78
C TYR A 129 -4.18 9.36 -2.56
N ASN A 130 -5.10 8.41 -2.75
CA ASN A 130 -6.44 8.63 -3.26
C ASN A 130 -7.48 8.45 -2.14
N GLY A 131 -8.69 8.94 -2.35
CA GLY A 131 -9.82 8.80 -1.41
C GLY A 131 -10.06 7.38 -0.85
N PRO A 132 -9.95 6.30 -1.65
CA PRO A 132 -10.08 4.92 -1.17
C PRO A 132 -9.09 4.51 -0.07
N ILE A 133 -8.03 5.29 0.21
CA ILE A 133 -7.14 5.02 1.35
C ILE A 133 -7.89 4.88 2.68
N ARG A 134 -9.06 5.52 2.79
CA ARG A 134 -9.96 5.42 3.95
C ARG A 134 -10.42 4.01 4.27
N THR A 135 -10.43 3.09 3.30
CA THR A 135 -10.82 1.69 3.55
C THR A 135 -9.80 0.94 4.40
N ALA A 136 -8.56 1.43 4.53
CA ALA A 136 -7.59 0.85 5.43
C ALA A 136 -8.00 0.99 6.91
N GLY A 137 -8.75 2.05 7.25
CA GLY A 137 -8.91 2.50 8.63
C GLY A 137 -7.83 3.49 9.05
N GLY A 138 -8.03 4.14 10.19
CA GLY A 138 -7.11 5.18 10.68
C GLY A 138 -5.74 4.64 11.09
N THR A 139 -5.71 3.47 11.75
CA THR A 139 -4.49 2.85 12.27
C THR A 139 -3.61 2.33 11.14
N GLU A 140 -4.16 1.49 10.26
CA GLU A 140 -3.44 0.88 9.15
C GLU A 140 -3.06 1.93 8.09
N GLY A 141 -3.92 2.92 7.88
CA GLY A 141 -3.61 4.10 7.07
C GLY A 141 -2.39 4.86 7.61
N ALA A 142 -2.29 5.08 8.92
CA ALA A 142 -1.12 5.71 9.54
C ALA A 142 0.14 4.83 9.42
N ILE A 143 0.01 3.51 9.53
CA ILE A 143 1.14 2.57 9.33
C ILE A 143 1.69 2.66 7.90
N SER A 144 0.88 3.00 6.89
CA SER A 144 1.37 3.19 5.52
C SER A 144 2.45 4.30 5.44
N VAL A 145 2.32 5.36 6.23
CA VAL A 145 3.30 6.45 6.32
C VAL A 145 4.59 5.95 6.98
N LEU A 146 4.47 5.12 8.02
CA LEU A 146 5.63 4.50 8.68
C LEU A 146 6.37 3.53 7.76
N ILE A 147 5.64 2.75 6.96
CA ILE A 147 6.24 1.87 5.94
C ILE A 147 6.97 2.70 4.89
N ALA A 148 6.37 3.79 4.40
CA ALA A 148 7.04 4.69 3.46
C ALA A 148 8.32 5.30 4.04
N ASP A 149 8.30 5.71 5.31
CA ASP A 149 9.49 6.18 6.02
C ASP A 149 10.58 5.09 6.09
N TYR A 150 10.21 3.86 6.42
CA TYR A 150 11.14 2.73 6.45
C TYR A 150 11.73 2.42 5.05
N VAL A 151 10.89 2.42 4.01
CA VAL A 151 11.31 2.16 2.63
C VAL A 151 12.27 3.24 2.14
N ARG A 152 12.02 4.52 2.42
CA ARG A 152 12.95 5.60 2.01
C ARG A 152 14.33 5.41 2.65
N GLN A 153 14.40 4.93 3.89
CA GLN A 153 15.66 4.68 4.59
C GLN A 153 16.41 3.50 3.94
N LYS A 154 15.69 2.43 3.56
CA LYS A 154 16.26 1.28 2.83
C LYS A 154 16.80 1.64 1.45
N LEU A 155 16.21 2.65 0.81
CA LEU A 155 16.67 3.19 -0.47
C LEU A 155 17.73 4.29 -0.34
N GLY A 156 18.17 4.61 0.89
CA GLY A 156 19.17 5.66 1.13
C GLY A 156 18.65 7.08 0.82
N LEU A 157 17.34 7.29 0.83
CA LEU A 157 16.70 8.57 0.57
C LEU A 157 16.63 9.43 1.82
N GLN A 158 16.76 10.74 1.62
CA GLN A 158 16.72 11.73 2.68
C GLN A 158 15.29 12.02 3.12
N GLU A 159 15.16 12.60 4.31
CA GLU A 159 13.89 13.09 4.81
C GLU A 159 13.36 14.23 3.94
N PHE A 160 12.06 14.21 3.69
CA PHE A 160 11.33 15.38 3.25
C PHE A 160 11.45 16.51 4.29
N LYS A 161 11.69 17.73 3.80
CA LYS A 161 11.74 18.94 4.62
C LYS A 161 10.79 19.97 3.99
N PRO A 162 9.59 20.18 4.58
CA PRO A 162 8.63 21.11 4.00
C PRO A 162 9.12 22.55 4.15
N GLY A 163 8.89 23.35 3.11
CA GLY A 163 8.99 24.81 3.22
C GLY A 163 7.74 25.40 3.90
N LYS A 164 7.82 26.69 4.28
CA LYS A 164 6.69 27.40 4.91
C LYS A 164 5.40 27.34 4.08
N GLU A 165 5.53 27.46 2.76
CA GLU A 165 4.38 27.39 1.83
C GLU A 165 3.66 26.06 1.90
N ILE A 166 4.39 24.94 2.01
CA ILE A 166 3.81 23.60 2.13
C ILE A 166 3.06 23.49 3.47
N VAL A 167 3.68 23.93 4.56
CA VAL A 167 3.04 23.91 5.89
C VAL A 167 1.74 24.73 5.89
N SER A 168 1.78 25.96 5.38
CA SER A 168 0.60 26.81 5.25
C SER A 168 -0.49 26.19 4.37
N ARG A 169 -0.10 25.54 3.26
CA ARG A 169 -1.03 24.85 2.38
C ARG A 169 -1.73 23.67 3.08
N TYR A 170 -1.00 22.85 3.84
CA TYR A 170 -1.62 21.76 4.60
C TYR A 170 -2.62 22.27 5.65
N LEU A 171 -2.29 23.38 6.33
CA LEU A 171 -3.21 24.00 7.28
C LEU A 171 -4.52 24.44 6.61
N GLU A 172 -4.41 25.08 5.44
CA GLU A 172 -5.56 25.53 4.67
C GLU A 172 -6.36 24.36 4.09
N GLU A 173 -5.70 23.37 3.50
CA GLU A 173 -6.36 22.20 2.90
C GLU A 173 -7.15 21.41 3.94
N VAL A 174 -6.61 21.18 5.14
CA VAL A 174 -7.32 20.47 6.21
C VAL A 174 -8.53 21.29 6.71
N GLU A 175 -8.38 22.61 6.86
CA GLU A 175 -9.45 23.51 7.28
C GLU A 175 -10.59 23.60 6.24
N LEU A 176 -10.25 23.61 4.95
CA LEU A 176 -11.24 23.57 3.88
C LEU A 176 -11.91 22.20 3.80
N TYR A 177 -11.12 21.13 3.88
CA TYR A 177 -11.62 19.78 3.75
C TYR A 177 -12.58 19.38 4.88
N ARG A 178 -12.31 19.80 6.12
CA ARG A 178 -13.22 19.53 7.25
C ARG A 178 -14.60 20.19 7.11
N ARG A 179 -14.71 21.26 6.29
CA ARG A 179 -16.00 21.90 5.96
C ARG A 179 -16.77 21.10 4.92
N TYR A 180 -16.08 20.35 4.08
CA TYR A 180 -16.66 19.49 3.05
C TYR A 180 -17.03 18.10 3.59
N ALA A 181 -16.18 17.51 4.43
CA ALA A 181 -16.37 16.17 4.99
C ALA A 181 -15.99 16.12 6.47
N HIS A 182 -16.80 15.44 7.27
CA HIS A 182 -16.52 15.25 8.70
C HIS A 182 -15.29 14.35 8.90
N LEU A 183 -14.27 14.89 9.55
CA LEU A 183 -13.11 14.14 10.02
C LEU A 183 -13.46 13.39 11.31
N GLN A 184 -12.92 12.19 11.47
CA GLN A 184 -13.07 11.42 12.72
C GLN A 184 -12.35 12.11 13.90
N TYR A 185 -11.31 12.89 13.60
CA TYR A 185 -10.59 13.70 14.56
C TYR A 185 -10.27 15.06 13.94
N ASN A 186 -10.67 16.14 14.62
CA ASN A 186 -10.42 17.51 14.18
C ASN A 186 -9.15 18.03 14.87
N ALA A 187 -8.01 17.81 14.25
CA ALA A 187 -6.73 18.32 14.72
C ALA A 187 -6.69 19.85 14.71
N SER A 188 -6.03 20.44 15.69
CA SER A 188 -5.72 21.87 15.76
C SER A 188 -4.68 22.27 14.71
N GLY A 189 -4.61 23.57 14.40
CA GLY A 189 -3.58 24.10 13.50
C GLY A 189 -2.16 23.84 13.99
N GLU A 190 -1.93 23.86 15.31
CA GLU A 190 -0.61 23.54 15.87
C GLU A 190 -0.25 22.06 15.70
N GLU A 191 -1.21 21.15 15.86
CA GLU A 191 -1.00 19.71 15.64
C GLU A 191 -0.72 19.42 14.16
N ILE A 192 -1.49 20.00 13.24
CA ILE A 192 -1.28 19.84 11.80
C ILE A 192 0.12 20.34 11.42
N LYS A 193 0.48 21.54 11.88
CA LYS A 193 1.81 22.11 11.65
C LYS A 193 2.91 21.18 12.17
N LYS A 194 2.78 20.72 13.41
CA LYS A 194 3.74 19.80 14.04
C LYS A 194 3.89 18.51 13.25
N VAL A 195 2.79 17.92 12.78
CA VAL A 195 2.82 16.70 11.96
C VAL A 195 3.55 16.96 10.65
N VAL A 196 3.16 17.99 9.89
CA VAL A 196 3.76 18.28 8.57
C VAL A 196 5.26 18.58 8.69
N GLU A 197 5.68 19.33 9.70
CA GLU A 197 7.10 19.66 9.93
C GLU A 197 7.96 18.45 10.31
N ASN A 198 7.35 17.36 10.80
CA ASN A 198 8.07 16.18 11.29
C ASN A 198 7.85 14.92 10.43
N LEU A 199 6.96 14.93 9.44
CA LEU A 199 6.79 13.81 8.52
C LEU A 199 7.94 13.75 7.50
N PRO A 200 8.66 12.61 7.41
CA PRO A 200 9.85 12.51 6.58
C PRO A 200 9.58 12.09 5.12
N VAL A 201 8.31 11.95 4.71
CA VAL A 201 7.84 11.48 3.38
C VAL A 201 6.63 12.27 2.88
#